data_AF-A0A7Y6Z319-F1
#
_entry.id   AF-A0A7Y6Z319-F1
#
_cell.length_a   1.000
_cell.length_b   1.000
_cell.length_c   1.000
_cell.angle_alpha   90.00
_cell.angle_beta   90.00
_cell.angle_gamma   90.00
#
_symmetry.space_group_name_H-M   'P 1'
#
loop_
_entity.id
_entity.type
_entity.pdbx_description
1 polymer ?
#
loop_
_entity_poly.entity_id
_entity_poly.type
_entity_poly.pdbx_seq_one_letter_code
_entity_poly.pdbx_strand_id
1 'polypeptide(L)'
;MTDKRQSVSHSETKRYLDHACTAQGGRTNAYVADLLELPASRISVGRQGKWGMTERHKDIIIERFGTPKGRPGTYVQAETHDSLADFFAQNAQLSRRRHLYQIAQCVNTPGFKQALAGAIEWADEPSMKIDGEGRPDNAETRAERLDRLDALMALPEFQIWLTGATKYLGRLCEVYDDPGRIFSRMGMTEDFDVECIQDLPMEGDPVDLPYERSLKELAHDLGIRIRSWSLFPTLYVLGHLRHSTDMLADATGWTELAPYHPRSGIAVPAPSVIDDYVITGSCVYELEGRFSTPWQGEPCLSSIFQPAWRDQPHRGFALTFDRQDQYTPDTPARSVAVDYWITFRVAVFLKEDCNYALQLRLSDVDVAGSMSRYRSLGRYRNIVIPDIAALELFKTLETLRKWLGLPELDLLELKSQVAQEGGYIPGARVI
;
A
#
# COMPACT_ATOMS: atom_id res chain seq x y z
N MET A 1 -17.41 -7.78 41.21
CA MET A 1 -16.58 -7.13 40.18
C MET A 1 -16.87 -5.65 40.23
N THR A 2 -15.99 -4.88 40.86
CA THR A 2 -16.14 -3.43 41.02
C THR A 2 -15.77 -2.77 39.71
N ASP A 3 -16.81 -2.31 39.01
CA ASP A 3 -16.75 -1.48 37.83
C ASP A 3 -15.97 -0.20 38.19
N LYS A 4 -14.65 -0.19 37.90
CA LYS A 4 -13.82 1.02 38.01
C LYS A 4 -14.34 1.98 36.94
N ARG A 5 -15.36 2.78 37.29
CA ARG A 5 -15.87 3.87 36.46
C ARG A 5 -14.66 4.71 36.03
N GLN A 6 -14.27 4.61 34.76
CA GLN A 6 -13.20 5.41 34.20
C GLN A 6 -13.57 6.88 34.36
N SER A 7 -12.71 7.61 35.08
CA SER A 7 -12.84 9.03 35.29
C SER A 7 -12.20 9.75 34.11
N VAL A 8 -12.95 10.66 33.51
CA VAL A 8 -12.47 11.63 32.54
C VAL A 8 -11.44 12.53 33.22
N SER A 9 -10.41 12.96 32.50
CA SER A 9 -9.38 13.86 33.04
C SER A 9 -10.00 15.18 33.52
N HIS A 10 -9.34 15.88 34.44
CA HIS A 10 -9.86 17.15 34.98
C HIS A 10 -9.95 18.26 33.92
N SER A 11 -8.98 18.33 33.01
CA SER A 11 -8.94 19.29 31.91
C SER A 11 -10.08 19.05 30.93
N GLU A 12 -10.29 17.78 30.57
CA GLU A 12 -11.38 17.37 29.70
C GLU A 12 -12.74 17.59 30.39
N THR A 13 -12.85 17.25 31.67
CA THR A 13 -14.07 17.50 32.46
C THR A 13 -14.47 18.97 32.43
N LYS A 14 -13.51 19.87 32.70
CA LYS A 14 -13.72 21.32 32.61
C LYS A 14 -14.25 21.72 31.24
N ARG A 15 -13.61 21.26 30.17
CA ARG A 15 -13.97 21.59 28.79
C ARG A 15 -15.39 21.17 28.44
N TYR A 16 -15.78 19.94 28.78
CA TYR A 16 -17.13 19.44 28.51
C TYR A 16 -18.20 20.21 29.31
N LEU A 17 -17.92 20.55 30.58
CA LEU A 17 -18.84 21.34 31.39
C LEU A 17 -18.95 22.80 30.93
N ASP A 18 -17.84 23.42 30.54
CA ASP A 18 -17.84 24.77 29.99
C ASP A 18 -18.63 24.83 28.68
N HIS A 19 -18.46 23.83 27.79
CA HIS A 19 -19.27 23.68 26.58
C HIS A 19 -20.77 23.52 26.88
N ALA A 20 -21.14 22.61 27.79
CA ALA A 20 -22.53 22.43 28.18
C ALA A 20 -23.19 23.71 28.72
N CYS A 21 -22.44 24.53 29.47
CA CYS A 21 -22.92 25.80 30.02
C CYS A 21 -22.98 26.93 28.96
N THR A 22 -22.16 26.85 27.91
CA THR A 22 -22.07 27.88 26.86
C THR A 22 -22.89 27.57 25.61
N ALA A 23 -23.31 26.32 25.45
CA ALA A 23 -24.22 25.90 24.39
C ALA A 23 -25.53 26.72 24.41
N GLN A 24 -26.10 26.94 23.21
CA GLN A 24 -27.20 27.87 22.91
C GLN A 24 -28.10 28.25 24.11
N GLY A 25 -27.99 29.52 24.52
CA GLY A 25 -28.83 30.12 25.56
C GLY A 25 -28.18 30.31 26.93
N GLY A 26 -26.88 30.05 27.10
CA GLY A 26 -26.14 30.38 28.32
C GLY A 26 -26.70 29.68 29.56
N ARG A 27 -26.74 28.35 29.53
CA ARG A 27 -27.37 27.53 30.58
C ARG A 27 -26.59 27.64 31.89
N THR A 28 -27.31 27.69 33.00
CA THR A 28 -26.72 27.82 34.34
C THR A 28 -26.12 26.50 34.81
N ASN A 29 -25.17 26.56 35.75
CA ASN A 29 -24.61 25.37 36.41
C ASN A 29 -25.71 24.49 37.04
N ALA A 30 -26.85 25.07 37.42
CA ALA A 30 -27.99 24.34 37.97
C ALA A 30 -28.66 23.44 36.92
N TYR A 31 -28.81 23.90 35.68
CA TYR A 31 -29.38 23.10 34.60
C TYR A 31 -28.48 21.91 34.23
N VAL A 32 -27.17 22.14 34.12
CA VAL A 32 -26.20 21.08 33.81
C VAL A 32 -26.10 20.08 34.98
N ALA A 33 -26.23 20.56 36.22
CA ALA A 33 -26.29 19.71 37.40
C ALA A 33 -27.51 18.77 37.39
N ASP A 34 -28.68 19.30 37.07
CA ASP A 34 -29.92 18.53 36.97
C ASP A 34 -29.82 17.45 35.87
N LEU A 35 -29.33 17.83 34.69
CA LEU A 35 -29.11 16.90 33.57
C LEU A 35 -28.18 15.74 33.93
N LEU A 36 -27.14 16.01 34.72
CA LEU A 36 -26.14 15.01 35.10
C LEU A 36 -26.47 14.31 36.41
N GLU A 37 -27.58 14.65 37.06
CA GLU A 37 -27.95 14.17 38.40
C GLU A 37 -26.85 14.41 39.46
N LEU A 38 -26.19 15.57 39.36
CA LEU A 38 -25.10 15.98 40.25
C LEU A 38 -25.44 17.25 41.01
N PRO A 39 -24.86 17.48 42.21
CA PRO A 39 -24.97 18.76 42.89
C PRO A 39 -24.37 19.91 42.04
N ALA A 40 -25.01 21.07 42.00
CA ALA A 40 -24.50 22.26 41.30
C ALA A 40 -23.07 22.68 41.73
N SER A 41 -22.71 22.40 42.98
CA SER A 41 -21.35 22.59 43.49
C SER A 41 -20.32 21.72 42.74
N ARG A 42 -20.67 20.49 42.35
CA ARG A 42 -19.79 19.60 41.57
C ARG A 42 -19.53 20.13 40.17
N ILE A 43 -20.54 20.72 39.53
CA ILE A 43 -20.37 21.37 38.22
C ILE A 43 -19.39 22.53 38.34
N SER A 44 -19.54 23.39 39.35
CA SER A 44 -18.61 24.50 39.61
C SER A 44 -17.17 24.02 39.86
N VAL A 45 -16.99 22.96 40.66
CA VAL A 45 -15.65 22.38 40.95
C VAL A 45 -15.05 21.72 39.69
N GLY A 46 -15.86 21.05 38.88
CA GLY A 46 -15.44 20.47 37.60
C GLY A 46 -15.00 21.54 36.60
N ARG A 47 -15.74 22.64 36.48
CA ARG A 47 -15.38 23.81 35.65
C ARG A 47 -14.12 24.53 36.15
N GLN A 48 -13.76 24.35 37.41
CA GLN A 48 -12.47 24.81 37.95
C GLN A 48 -11.32 23.82 37.70
N GLY A 49 -11.57 22.65 37.07
CA GLY A 49 -10.56 21.62 36.83
C GLY A 49 -10.13 20.87 38.10
N LYS A 50 -10.97 20.86 39.14
CA LYS A 50 -10.67 20.25 40.45
C LYS A 50 -11.43 18.93 40.68
N TRP A 51 -12.20 18.49 39.69
CA TRP A 51 -12.98 17.26 39.75
C TRP A 51 -13.08 16.66 38.35
N GLY A 52 -13.00 15.33 38.26
CA GLY A 52 -13.21 14.56 37.05
C GLY A 52 -14.61 13.96 37.02
N MET A 53 -15.31 14.11 35.89
CA MET A 53 -16.57 13.42 35.64
C MET A 53 -16.32 11.98 35.21
N THR A 54 -17.36 11.14 35.22
CA THR A 54 -17.29 9.78 34.66
C THR A 54 -17.59 9.81 33.17
N GLU A 55 -17.14 8.82 32.39
CA GLU A 55 -17.49 8.71 30.96
C GLU A 55 -19.00 8.79 30.69
N ARG A 56 -19.83 8.16 31.54
CA ARG A 56 -21.30 8.29 31.46
C ARG A 56 -21.79 9.75 31.46
N HIS A 57 -21.19 10.64 32.26
CA HIS A 57 -21.59 12.05 32.29
C HIS A 57 -21.15 12.78 31.02
N LYS A 58 -19.99 12.41 30.48
CA LYS A 58 -19.49 12.93 29.20
C LYS A 58 -20.40 12.53 28.05
N ASP A 59 -20.84 11.26 28.02
CA ASP A 59 -21.79 10.77 27.00
C ASP A 59 -23.11 11.54 27.04
N ILE A 60 -23.67 11.79 28.24
CA ILE A 60 -24.89 12.61 28.41
C ILE A 60 -24.68 14.03 27.88
N ILE A 61 -23.50 14.64 28.12
CA ILE A 61 -23.17 15.96 27.59
C ILE A 61 -23.08 15.93 26.06
N ILE A 62 -22.44 14.90 25.48
CA ILE A 62 -22.29 14.75 24.02
C ILE A 62 -23.66 14.57 23.36
N GLU A 63 -24.49 13.68 23.90
CA GLU A 63 -25.84 13.42 23.37
C GLU A 63 -26.69 14.69 23.40
N ARG A 64 -26.59 15.48 24.48
CA ARG A 64 -27.45 16.65 24.67
C ARG A 64 -26.95 17.93 24.01
N PHE A 65 -25.64 18.15 23.94
CA PHE A 65 -25.03 19.41 23.51
C PHE A 65 -24.01 19.26 22.37
N GLY A 66 -23.79 18.04 21.89
CA GLY A 66 -22.69 17.71 20.99
C GLY A 66 -21.32 17.77 21.69
N THR A 67 -20.29 17.42 20.94
CA THR A 67 -18.91 17.46 21.42
C THR A 67 -18.41 18.91 21.52
N PRO A 68 -17.73 19.31 22.60
CA PRO A 68 -17.07 20.61 22.66
C PRO A 68 -16.16 20.82 21.45
N LYS A 69 -16.12 22.06 20.93
CA LYS A 69 -15.24 22.41 19.81
C LYS A 69 -13.84 21.86 20.07
N GLY A 70 -13.38 20.97 19.18
CA GLY A 70 -12.05 20.37 19.18
C GLY A 70 -10.93 21.41 19.22
N ARG A 71 -9.73 21.01 19.66
CA ARG A 71 -8.58 21.89 19.40
C ARG A 71 -8.32 21.84 17.90
N PRO A 72 -7.90 22.95 17.28
CA PRO A 72 -7.45 22.90 15.89
C PRO A 72 -6.33 21.86 15.80
N GLY A 73 -6.35 21.08 14.74
CA GLY A 73 -5.40 20.01 14.50
C GLY A 73 -5.34 19.67 13.02
N THR A 74 -4.31 18.92 12.66
CA THR A 74 -4.09 18.48 11.29
C THR A 74 -4.81 17.15 11.09
N TYR A 75 -5.79 17.13 10.19
CA TYR A 75 -6.42 15.89 9.77
C TYR A 75 -5.48 15.11 8.83
N VAL A 76 -5.29 13.82 9.09
CA VAL A 76 -4.52 12.92 8.23
C VAL A 76 -5.09 11.51 8.28
N GLN A 77 -5.20 10.88 7.11
CA GLN A 77 -5.40 9.44 7.01
C GLN A 77 -4.03 8.78 6.91
N ALA A 78 -3.68 7.91 7.85
CA ALA A 78 -2.33 7.38 7.97
C ALA A 78 -2.28 5.94 8.47
N GLU A 79 -1.16 5.27 8.14
CA GLU A 79 -0.73 4.05 8.80
C GLU A 79 -0.18 4.39 10.19
N THR A 80 -0.59 3.62 11.19
CA THR A 80 -0.20 3.85 12.58
C THR A 80 0.87 2.88 13.02
N HIS A 81 1.90 3.41 13.66
CA HIS A 81 2.95 2.61 14.27
C HIS A 81 3.24 3.10 15.68
N ASP A 82 3.55 2.16 16.58
CA ASP A 82 3.90 2.48 17.97
C ASP A 82 5.25 3.21 18.06
N SER A 83 6.17 2.94 17.13
CA SER A 83 7.48 3.59 17.06
C SER A 83 8.10 3.53 15.66
N LEU A 84 9.15 4.31 15.43
CA LEU A 84 9.93 4.20 14.18
C LEU A 84 10.63 2.85 14.05
N ALA A 85 11.07 2.26 15.17
CA ALA A 85 11.71 0.96 15.16
C ALA A 85 10.73 -0.13 14.71
N ASP A 86 9.50 -0.09 15.21
CA ASP A 86 8.41 -0.95 14.77
C ASP A 86 8.11 -0.78 13.28
N PHE A 87 7.93 0.48 12.85
CA PHE A 87 7.74 0.82 11.45
C PHE A 87 8.85 0.22 10.57
N PHE A 88 10.13 0.44 10.90
CA PHE A 88 11.25 -0.06 10.11
C PHE A 88 11.34 -1.58 10.09
N ALA A 89 11.09 -2.25 11.22
CA ALA A 89 11.13 -3.70 11.32
C ALA A 89 10.05 -4.37 10.44
N GLN A 90 8.86 -3.77 10.38
CA GLN A 90 7.74 -4.30 9.60
C GLN A 90 7.75 -3.84 8.13
N ASN A 91 8.50 -2.79 7.80
CA ASN A 91 8.36 -2.10 6.52
C ASN A 91 8.61 -2.98 5.29
N ALA A 92 9.58 -3.89 5.36
CA ALA A 92 9.86 -4.84 4.28
C ALA A 92 8.64 -5.74 4.00
N GLN A 93 8.08 -6.32 5.05
CA GLN A 93 6.89 -7.17 4.95
C GLN A 93 5.65 -6.38 4.50
N LEU A 94 5.44 -5.18 5.05
CA LEU A 94 4.35 -4.29 4.65
C LEU A 94 4.45 -3.88 3.18
N SER A 95 5.67 -3.63 2.68
CA SER A 95 5.90 -3.36 1.27
C SER A 95 5.50 -4.54 0.38
N ARG A 96 5.85 -5.77 0.77
CA ARG A 96 5.44 -6.98 0.05
C ARG A 96 3.92 -7.14 0.03
N ARG A 97 3.26 -6.92 1.18
CA ARG A 97 1.79 -6.92 1.29
C ARG A 97 1.15 -5.88 0.38
N ARG A 98 1.66 -4.63 0.40
CA ARG A 98 1.18 -3.56 -0.48
C ARG A 98 1.35 -3.90 -1.95
N HIS A 99 2.51 -4.44 -2.33
CA HIS A 99 2.75 -4.83 -3.72
C HIS A 99 1.78 -5.90 -4.20
N LEU A 100 1.56 -6.96 -3.42
CA LEU A 100 0.57 -8.00 -3.75
C LEU A 100 -0.86 -7.42 -3.79
N TYR A 101 -1.20 -6.54 -2.85
CA TYR A 101 -2.50 -5.86 -2.83
C TYR A 101 -2.71 -4.99 -4.09
N GLN A 102 -1.69 -4.26 -4.55
CA GLN A 102 -1.77 -3.47 -5.78
C GLN A 102 -1.98 -4.36 -7.02
N ILE A 103 -1.26 -5.48 -7.11
CA ILE A 103 -1.46 -6.47 -8.18
C ILE A 103 -2.90 -7.01 -8.14
N ALA A 104 -3.38 -7.39 -6.96
CA ALA A 104 -4.74 -7.88 -6.76
C ALA A 104 -5.79 -6.85 -7.18
N GLN A 105 -5.61 -5.57 -6.80
CA GLN A 105 -6.49 -4.48 -7.23
C GLN A 105 -6.54 -4.36 -8.75
N CYS A 106 -5.41 -4.51 -9.44
CA CYS A 106 -5.35 -4.48 -10.90
C CYS A 106 -6.13 -5.65 -11.53
N VAL A 107 -5.77 -6.89 -11.17
CA VAL A 107 -6.31 -8.11 -11.80
C VAL A 107 -7.78 -8.38 -11.44
N ASN A 108 -8.25 -7.82 -10.33
CA ASN A 108 -9.65 -7.97 -9.89
C ASN A 108 -10.61 -6.98 -10.60
N THR A 109 -10.09 -5.93 -11.25
CA THR A 109 -10.96 -4.94 -11.89
C THR A 109 -11.79 -5.55 -13.04
N PRO A 110 -13.06 -5.12 -13.23
CA PRO A 110 -13.85 -5.55 -14.38
C PRO A 110 -13.17 -5.22 -15.72
N GLY A 111 -12.51 -4.06 -15.80
CA GLY A 111 -11.79 -3.63 -17.01
C GLY A 111 -10.63 -4.57 -17.37
N PHE A 112 -9.83 -4.99 -16.39
CA PHE A 112 -8.77 -5.98 -16.62
C PHE A 112 -9.35 -7.31 -17.10
N LYS A 113 -10.39 -7.83 -16.46
CA LYS A 113 -11.02 -9.12 -16.84
C LYS A 113 -11.60 -9.08 -18.25
N GLN A 114 -12.21 -7.96 -18.64
CA GLN A 114 -12.70 -7.76 -20.01
C GLN A 114 -11.56 -7.74 -21.03
N ALA A 115 -10.47 -7.03 -20.71
CA ALA A 115 -9.30 -6.97 -21.58
C ALA A 115 -8.59 -8.33 -21.70
N LEU A 116 -8.47 -9.06 -20.59
CA LEU A 116 -7.93 -10.42 -20.55
C LEU A 116 -8.77 -11.37 -21.41
N ALA A 117 -10.10 -11.34 -21.27
CA ALA A 117 -10.99 -12.13 -22.12
C ALA A 117 -10.84 -11.74 -23.60
N GLY A 118 -10.73 -10.45 -23.90
CA GLY A 118 -10.52 -9.92 -25.26
C GLY A 118 -9.19 -10.33 -25.89
N ALA A 119 -8.16 -10.58 -25.08
CA ALA A 119 -6.86 -11.09 -25.54
C ALA A 119 -6.86 -12.60 -25.86
N ILE A 120 -7.94 -13.31 -25.52
CA ILE A 120 -8.16 -14.72 -25.80
C ILE A 120 -9.13 -14.83 -26.98
N GLU A 121 -8.73 -15.61 -27.97
CA GLU A 121 -9.52 -15.92 -29.17
C GLU A 121 -10.06 -17.35 -29.10
N TRP A 122 -11.00 -17.66 -29.97
CA TRP A 122 -11.48 -19.03 -30.13
C TRP A 122 -10.55 -19.79 -31.08
N ALA A 123 -10.18 -21.01 -30.73
CA ALA A 123 -9.27 -21.82 -31.54
C ALA A 123 -9.90 -22.22 -32.88
N ASP A 124 -11.20 -22.49 -32.89
CA ASP A 124 -11.98 -22.88 -34.06
C ASP A 124 -12.37 -21.71 -34.97
N GLU A 125 -12.04 -20.48 -34.59
CA GLU A 125 -12.33 -19.29 -35.40
C GLU A 125 -11.13 -18.88 -36.27
N PRO A 126 -11.41 -18.44 -37.51
CA PRO A 126 -10.38 -17.90 -38.38
C PRO A 126 -9.71 -16.69 -37.70
N SER A 127 -8.40 -16.56 -37.90
CA SER A 127 -7.59 -15.46 -37.33
C SER A 127 -7.96 -14.09 -37.88
N MET A 128 -8.61 -14.03 -39.04
CA MET A 128 -9.23 -12.83 -39.58
C MET A 128 -10.74 -13.02 -39.61
N LYS A 129 -11.46 -12.27 -38.79
CA LYS A 129 -12.93 -12.22 -38.84
C LYS A 129 -13.36 -11.22 -39.91
N ILE A 130 -14.33 -11.61 -40.73
CA ILE A 130 -15.14 -10.67 -41.52
C ILE A 130 -16.21 -10.11 -40.57
N ASP A 131 -16.54 -8.81 -40.69
CA ASP A 131 -17.53 -8.16 -39.81
C ASP A 131 -18.84 -8.97 -39.73
N GLY A 132 -19.18 -9.42 -38.52
CA GLY A 132 -20.38 -10.21 -38.24
C GLY A 132 -20.20 -11.74 -38.23
N GLU A 133 -19.01 -12.25 -38.57
CA GLU A 133 -18.69 -13.68 -38.46
C GLU A 133 -18.00 -14.03 -37.13
N GLY A 134 -18.33 -15.21 -36.59
CA GLY A 134 -17.80 -15.73 -35.33
C GLY A 134 -18.73 -15.51 -34.14
N ARG A 135 -18.32 -16.03 -32.98
CA ARG A 135 -19.04 -15.90 -31.72
C ARG A 135 -19.08 -14.41 -31.32
N PRO A 136 -20.24 -13.93 -30.84
CA PRO A 136 -20.38 -12.54 -30.42
C PRO A 136 -19.46 -12.24 -29.23
N ASP A 137 -18.84 -11.06 -29.19
CA ASP A 137 -18.09 -10.60 -28.02
C ASP A 137 -19.06 -10.00 -26.99
N ASN A 138 -19.60 -10.86 -26.11
CA ASN A 138 -20.58 -10.49 -25.09
C ASN A 138 -20.17 -11.03 -23.71
N ALA A 139 -20.97 -10.76 -22.68
CA ALA A 139 -20.64 -11.17 -21.32
C ALA A 139 -20.49 -12.70 -21.15
N GLU A 140 -21.30 -13.48 -21.86
CA GLU A 140 -21.31 -14.94 -21.79
C GLU A 140 -20.06 -15.53 -22.46
N THR A 141 -19.74 -15.12 -23.68
CA THR A 141 -18.55 -15.61 -24.41
C THR A 141 -17.25 -15.10 -23.78
N ARG A 142 -17.25 -13.95 -23.11
CA ARG A 142 -16.12 -13.49 -22.28
C ARG A 142 -15.95 -14.37 -21.05
N ALA A 143 -17.03 -14.71 -20.35
CA ALA A 143 -16.97 -15.60 -19.20
C ALA A 143 -16.45 -16.99 -19.59
N GLU A 144 -16.92 -17.54 -20.71
CA GLU A 144 -16.48 -18.84 -21.20
C GLU A 144 -14.98 -18.85 -21.55
N ARG A 145 -14.45 -17.79 -22.18
CA ARG A 145 -13.00 -17.66 -22.43
C ARG A 145 -12.19 -17.64 -21.13
N LEU A 146 -12.68 -16.94 -20.10
CA LEU A 146 -12.03 -16.91 -18.79
C LEU A 146 -12.13 -18.26 -18.07
N ASP A 147 -13.22 -19.02 -18.23
CA ASP A 147 -13.35 -20.38 -17.70
C ASP A 147 -12.35 -21.34 -18.36
N ARG A 148 -12.18 -21.25 -19.68
CA ARG A 148 -11.18 -22.06 -20.41
C ARG A 148 -9.75 -21.67 -20.06
N LEU A 149 -9.48 -20.39 -19.83
CA LEU A 149 -8.20 -19.96 -19.27
C LEU A 149 -7.99 -20.51 -17.86
N ASP A 150 -9.00 -20.52 -17.00
CA ASP A 150 -8.90 -21.12 -15.66
C ASP A 150 -8.56 -22.62 -15.76
N ALA A 151 -9.21 -23.33 -16.68
CA ALA A 151 -8.93 -24.74 -16.97
C ALA A 151 -7.48 -24.95 -17.45
N LEU A 152 -6.98 -24.10 -18.36
CA LEU A 152 -5.59 -24.12 -18.81
C LEU A 152 -4.63 -23.93 -17.63
N MET A 153 -4.87 -22.91 -16.80
CA MET A 153 -4.05 -22.62 -15.63
C MET A 153 -4.14 -23.72 -14.55
N ALA A 154 -5.16 -24.58 -14.59
CA ALA A 154 -5.29 -25.72 -13.69
C ALA A 154 -4.50 -26.96 -14.13
N LEU A 155 -4.02 -27.00 -15.38
CA LEU A 155 -3.28 -28.15 -15.90
C LEU A 155 -1.93 -28.33 -15.16
N PRO A 156 -1.49 -29.57 -14.87
CA PRO A 156 -0.14 -29.83 -14.37
C PRO A 156 0.95 -29.28 -15.29
N GLU A 157 0.74 -29.37 -16.61
CA GLU A 157 1.64 -28.83 -17.64
C GLU A 157 1.84 -27.32 -17.49
N PHE A 158 0.80 -26.58 -17.08
CA PHE A 158 0.92 -25.14 -16.83
C PHE A 158 1.87 -24.85 -15.65
N GLN A 159 1.85 -25.69 -14.61
CA GLN A 159 2.77 -25.56 -13.48
C GLN A 159 4.21 -25.93 -13.85
N ILE A 160 4.39 -26.94 -14.71
CA ILE A 160 5.69 -27.29 -15.30
C ILE A 160 6.23 -26.12 -16.11
N TRP A 161 5.39 -25.55 -16.99
CA TRP A 161 5.70 -24.36 -17.77
C TRP A 161 6.13 -23.19 -16.89
N LEU A 162 5.34 -22.86 -15.86
CA LEU A 162 5.62 -21.75 -14.95
C LEU A 162 6.97 -21.91 -14.27
N THR A 163 7.24 -23.12 -13.76
CA THR A 163 8.53 -23.45 -13.13
C THR A 163 9.70 -23.32 -14.10
N GLY A 164 9.53 -23.82 -15.33
CA GLY A 164 10.54 -23.70 -16.38
C GLY A 164 10.80 -22.26 -16.78
N ALA A 165 9.73 -21.47 -16.96
CA ALA A 165 9.80 -20.05 -17.29
C ALA A 165 10.49 -19.23 -16.19
N THR A 166 10.23 -19.51 -14.92
CA THR A 166 10.93 -18.85 -13.80
C THR A 166 12.44 -19.13 -13.82
N LYS A 167 12.84 -20.37 -14.06
CA LYS A 167 14.27 -20.73 -14.16
C LYS A 167 14.92 -20.06 -15.37
N TYR A 168 14.25 -20.06 -16.51
CA TYR A 168 14.75 -19.42 -17.72
C TYR A 168 14.90 -17.90 -17.55
N LEU A 169 13.92 -17.25 -16.91
CA LEU A 169 14.00 -15.83 -16.54
C LEU A 169 15.21 -15.54 -15.66
N GLY A 170 15.47 -16.38 -14.65
CA GLY A 170 16.66 -16.26 -13.80
C GLY A 170 17.95 -16.26 -14.62
N ARG A 171 18.09 -17.23 -15.53
CA ARG A 171 19.25 -17.30 -16.44
C ARG A 171 19.35 -16.07 -17.35
N LEU A 172 18.23 -15.62 -17.93
CA LEU A 172 18.19 -14.41 -18.79
C LEU A 172 18.74 -13.19 -18.05
N CYS A 173 18.42 -13.03 -16.78
CA CYS A 173 18.82 -11.86 -16.00
C CYS A 173 20.23 -11.95 -15.40
N GLU A 174 20.86 -13.12 -15.44
CA GLU A 174 22.29 -13.27 -15.20
C GLU A 174 23.12 -12.85 -16.41
N VAL A 175 22.58 -12.97 -17.62
CA VAL A 175 23.30 -12.75 -18.89
C VAL A 175 22.97 -11.40 -19.52
N TYR A 176 21.74 -10.90 -19.36
CA TYR A 176 21.25 -9.69 -20.00
C TYR A 176 20.89 -8.61 -18.99
N ASP A 177 21.37 -7.39 -19.25
CA ASP A 177 20.91 -6.17 -18.57
C ASP A 177 19.79 -5.46 -19.34
N ASP A 178 19.55 -5.81 -20.62
CA ASP A 178 18.53 -5.18 -21.47
C ASP A 178 17.12 -5.77 -21.22
N PRO A 179 16.15 -4.98 -20.71
CA PRO A 179 14.80 -5.45 -20.41
C PRO A 179 14.04 -5.91 -21.66
N GLY A 180 14.27 -5.24 -22.80
CA GLY A 180 13.64 -5.57 -24.07
C GLY A 180 14.05 -6.96 -24.56
N ARG A 181 15.35 -7.28 -24.48
CA ARG A 181 15.89 -8.59 -24.81
C ARG A 181 15.37 -9.69 -23.88
N ILE A 182 15.31 -9.46 -22.57
CA ILE A 182 14.72 -10.40 -21.61
C ILE A 182 13.26 -10.66 -21.96
N PHE A 183 12.48 -9.60 -22.17
CA PHE A 183 11.05 -9.70 -22.52
C PHE A 183 10.84 -10.49 -23.81
N SER A 184 11.60 -10.17 -24.86
CA SER A 184 11.53 -10.86 -26.15
C SER A 184 11.81 -12.36 -26.02
N ARG A 185 12.83 -12.74 -25.23
CA ARG A 185 13.18 -14.15 -24.99
C ARG A 185 12.12 -14.88 -24.18
N MET A 186 11.59 -14.24 -23.15
CA MET A 186 10.50 -14.81 -22.35
C MET A 186 9.24 -15.08 -23.17
N GLY A 187 8.94 -14.22 -24.15
CA GLY A 187 7.83 -14.41 -25.07
C GLY A 187 7.89 -15.69 -25.91
N MET A 188 9.07 -16.29 -26.09
CA MET A 188 9.24 -17.54 -26.85
C MET A 188 8.81 -18.79 -26.07
N THR A 189 8.69 -18.71 -24.75
CA THR A 189 8.45 -19.89 -23.89
C THR A 189 7.05 -20.49 -24.06
N GLU A 190 6.11 -19.78 -24.70
CA GLU A 190 4.78 -20.31 -25.01
C GLU A 190 4.74 -21.21 -26.26
N ASP A 191 5.79 -21.16 -27.09
CA ASP A 191 5.89 -21.88 -28.37
C ASP A 191 6.52 -23.27 -28.24
N PHE A 192 7.17 -23.58 -27.13
CA PHE A 192 7.91 -24.82 -26.94
C PHE A 192 7.28 -25.69 -25.87
N ASP A 193 7.55 -27.00 -25.96
CA ASP A 193 7.13 -27.97 -24.95
C ASP A 193 7.53 -27.52 -23.55
N VAL A 194 6.56 -27.60 -22.62
CA VAL A 194 6.70 -27.09 -21.25
C VAL A 194 7.92 -27.66 -20.51
N GLU A 195 8.36 -28.87 -20.86
CA GLU A 195 9.49 -29.57 -20.26
C GLU A 195 10.85 -29.02 -20.73
N CYS A 196 10.91 -28.36 -21.89
CA CYS A 196 12.15 -27.84 -22.47
C CYS A 196 12.45 -26.38 -22.10
N ILE A 197 11.49 -25.67 -21.52
CA ILE A 197 11.56 -24.21 -21.32
C ILE A 197 12.77 -23.77 -20.51
N GLN A 198 13.08 -24.48 -19.43
CA GLN A 198 14.20 -24.12 -18.56
C GLN A 198 15.56 -24.19 -19.28
N ASP A 199 15.65 -24.98 -20.36
CA ASP A 199 16.86 -25.30 -21.10
C ASP A 199 16.94 -24.56 -22.44
N LEU A 200 16.01 -23.64 -22.70
CA LEU A 200 16.04 -22.80 -23.89
C LEU A 200 17.40 -22.11 -24.06
N PRO A 201 17.87 -21.95 -25.32
CA PRO A 201 19.13 -21.29 -25.59
C PRO A 201 19.04 -19.81 -25.20
N MET A 202 20.17 -19.29 -24.72
CA MET A 202 20.30 -17.87 -24.36
C MET A 202 20.48 -17.02 -25.63
N GLU A 203 21.20 -17.56 -26.62
CA GLU A 203 21.55 -16.90 -27.88
C GLU A 203 21.12 -17.77 -29.08
N GLY A 204 20.90 -17.13 -30.23
CA GLY A 204 20.38 -17.78 -31.42
C GLY A 204 18.87 -18.06 -31.36
N ASP A 205 18.35 -18.64 -32.44
CA ASP A 205 16.97 -19.13 -32.49
C ASP A 205 16.93 -20.58 -32.01
N PRO A 206 15.98 -20.97 -31.16
CA PRO A 206 15.70 -22.37 -30.84
C PRO A 206 15.16 -23.08 -32.09
N VAL A 207 16.07 -23.59 -32.92
CA VAL A 207 15.73 -24.44 -34.06
C VAL A 207 15.58 -25.88 -33.56
N ASP A 208 14.57 -26.59 -34.06
CA ASP A 208 14.32 -28.03 -33.81
C ASP A 208 13.89 -28.44 -32.38
N LEU A 209 13.36 -27.51 -31.57
CA LEU A 209 12.72 -27.89 -30.29
C LEU A 209 11.26 -28.33 -30.49
N PRO A 210 10.77 -29.31 -29.71
CA PRO A 210 9.40 -29.77 -29.80
C PRO A 210 8.41 -28.70 -29.31
N TYR A 211 7.19 -28.73 -29.86
CA TYR A 211 6.14 -27.74 -29.61
C TYR A 211 4.74 -28.34 -29.40
N GLU A 212 4.59 -29.66 -29.55
CA GLU A 212 3.34 -30.41 -29.49
C GLU A 212 2.67 -30.35 -28.10
N ARG A 213 3.46 -30.09 -27.04
CA ARG A 213 3.00 -29.87 -25.67
C ARG A 213 3.29 -28.44 -25.20
N SER A 214 3.37 -27.49 -26.12
CA SER A 214 3.54 -26.08 -25.80
C SER A 214 2.29 -25.49 -25.14
N LEU A 215 2.43 -24.34 -24.48
CA LEU A 215 1.29 -23.65 -23.88
C LEU A 215 0.22 -23.27 -24.91
N LYS A 216 0.64 -22.98 -26.15
CA LYS A 216 -0.25 -22.69 -27.27
C LYS A 216 -1.10 -23.89 -27.68
N GLU A 217 -0.47 -25.05 -27.85
CA GLU A 217 -1.18 -26.28 -28.20
C GLU A 217 -2.13 -26.71 -27.08
N LEU A 218 -1.70 -26.61 -25.81
CA LEU A 218 -2.57 -26.89 -24.66
C LEU A 218 -3.78 -25.94 -24.59
N ALA A 219 -3.59 -24.66 -24.92
CA ALA A 219 -4.71 -23.71 -25.01
C ALA A 219 -5.66 -24.08 -26.16
N HIS A 220 -5.09 -24.45 -27.32
CA HIS A 220 -5.83 -24.86 -28.51
C HIS A 220 -6.70 -26.09 -28.24
N ASP A 221 -6.18 -27.09 -27.51
CA ASP A 221 -6.92 -28.28 -27.08
C ASP A 221 -8.10 -27.94 -26.16
N LEU A 222 -7.98 -26.87 -25.37
CA LEU A 222 -9.08 -26.31 -24.58
C LEU A 222 -10.00 -25.38 -25.41
N GLY A 223 -9.78 -25.29 -26.72
CA GLY A 223 -10.56 -24.54 -27.69
C GLY A 223 -10.40 -23.02 -27.61
N ILE A 224 -9.30 -22.54 -27.01
CA ILE A 224 -8.93 -21.12 -27.01
C ILE A 224 -7.57 -20.92 -27.66
N ARG A 225 -7.35 -19.73 -28.22
CA ARG A 225 -6.07 -19.31 -28.77
C ARG A 225 -5.57 -18.10 -27.98
N ILE A 226 -4.35 -18.23 -27.46
CA ILE A 226 -3.63 -17.14 -26.79
C ILE A 226 -2.96 -16.31 -27.88
N ARG A 227 -3.30 -15.01 -27.97
CA ARG A 227 -2.68 -14.13 -28.95
C ARG A 227 -1.25 -13.80 -28.51
N SER A 228 -0.33 -14.52 -29.14
CA SER A 228 1.10 -14.60 -28.87
C SER A 228 1.85 -13.27 -28.93
N TRP A 229 2.52 -12.93 -27.82
CA TRP A 229 3.50 -11.87 -27.52
C TRP A 229 3.13 -10.89 -26.37
N SER A 230 1.86 -10.50 -26.20
CA SER A 230 1.45 -9.55 -25.13
C SER A 230 0.75 -10.23 -23.95
N LEU A 231 0.20 -11.43 -24.14
CA LEU A 231 -0.49 -12.16 -23.07
C LEU A 231 0.48 -12.94 -22.17
N PHE A 232 1.67 -13.31 -22.67
CA PHE A 232 2.67 -14.08 -21.92
C PHE A 232 3.05 -13.47 -20.55
N PRO A 233 3.48 -12.19 -20.45
CA PRO A 233 3.89 -11.63 -19.15
C PRO A 233 2.75 -11.62 -18.15
N THR A 234 1.53 -11.42 -18.64
CA THR A 234 0.33 -11.50 -17.83
C THR A 234 0.10 -12.93 -17.35
N LEU A 235 0.17 -13.94 -18.22
CA LEU A 235 0.01 -15.34 -17.83
C LEU A 235 1.07 -15.80 -16.82
N TYR A 236 2.32 -15.34 -16.96
CA TYR A 236 3.38 -15.62 -16.01
C TYR A 236 3.03 -15.08 -14.61
N VAL A 237 2.61 -13.81 -14.52
CA VAL A 237 2.19 -13.20 -13.25
C VAL A 237 0.95 -13.92 -12.68
N LEU A 238 -0.10 -14.12 -13.50
CA LEU A 238 -1.33 -14.78 -13.06
C LEU A 238 -1.07 -16.23 -12.62
N GLY A 239 -0.15 -16.92 -13.28
CA GLY A 239 0.27 -18.27 -12.94
C GLY A 239 0.87 -18.35 -11.55
N HIS A 240 1.74 -17.42 -11.18
CA HIS A 240 2.27 -17.35 -9.83
C HIS A 240 1.23 -16.93 -8.79
N LEU A 241 0.29 -16.03 -9.12
CA LEU A 241 -0.82 -15.73 -8.22
C LEU A 241 -1.71 -16.95 -7.94
N ARG A 242 -1.73 -17.94 -8.85
CA ARG A 242 -2.45 -19.21 -8.67
C ARG A 242 -1.62 -20.26 -7.94
N HIS A 243 -0.38 -20.47 -8.36
CA HIS A 243 0.42 -21.64 -7.97
C HIS A 243 1.51 -21.36 -6.93
N SER A 244 1.72 -20.10 -6.54
CA SER A 244 2.72 -19.70 -5.56
C SER A 244 2.09 -19.11 -4.30
N THR A 245 0.87 -19.55 -3.94
CA THR A 245 0.12 -19.04 -2.77
C THR A 245 0.89 -19.20 -1.47
N ASP A 246 1.56 -20.34 -1.26
CA ASP A 246 2.35 -20.59 -0.04
C ASP A 246 3.57 -19.65 0.03
N MET A 247 4.29 -19.50 -1.09
CA MET A 247 5.43 -18.57 -1.16
C MET A 247 4.98 -17.12 -0.96
N LEU A 248 3.83 -16.73 -1.51
CA LEU A 248 3.25 -15.41 -1.33
C LEU A 248 2.82 -15.20 0.13
N ALA A 249 2.21 -16.20 0.75
CA ALA A 249 1.79 -16.20 2.15
C ALA A 249 3.00 -16.04 3.07
N ASP A 250 4.06 -16.83 2.85
CA ASP A 250 5.33 -16.73 3.57
C ASP A 250 6.00 -15.37 3.38
N ALA A 251 6.11 -14.89 2.14
CA ALA A 251 6.78 -13.62 1.83
C ALA A 251 6.05 -12.40 2.42
N THR A 252 4.73 -12.46 2.49
CA THR A 252 3.87 -11.40 3.06
C THR A 252 3.56 -11.62 4.54
N GLY A 253 3.89 -12.80 5.09
CA GLY A 253 3.43 -13.31 6.38
C GLY A 253 1.93 -13.19 6.60
N TRP A 254 1.15 -13.55 5.59
CA TRP A 254 -0.26 -13.89 5.75
C TRP A 254 -0.39 -15.41 5.98
N THR A 255 -1.41 -15.82 6.72
CA THR A 255 -1.58 -17.22 7.10
C THR A 255 -2.02 -18.09 5.92
N GLU A 256 -2.89 -17.56 5.07
CA GLU A 256 -3.42 -18.27 3.91
C GLU A 256 -3.77 -17.28 2.81
N LEU A 257 -3.55 -17.68 1.57
CA LEU A 257 -3.93 -16.94 0.37
C LEU A 257 -4.67 -17.89 -0.57
N ALA A 258 -5.86 -17.48 -1.00
CA ALA A 258 -6.59 -18.22 -2.02
C ALA A 258 -5.89 -18.08 -3.38
N PRO A 259 -5.88 -19.14 -4.21
CA PRO A 259 -5.33 -19.07 -5.55
C PRO A 259 -6.12 -18.10 -6.42
N TYR A 260 -5.43 -17.44 -7.36
CA TYR A 260 -6.07 -16.62 -8.38
C TYR A 260 -6.90 -17.46 -9.36
N HIS A 261 -8.08 -16.92 -9.70
CA HIS A 261 -8.95 -17.40 -10.76
C HIS A 261 -9.30 -16.26 -11.71
N PRO A 262 -9.24 -16.43 -13.05
CA PRO A 262 -9.52 -15.34 -14.00
C PRO A 262 -10.87 -14.64 -13.82
N ARG A 263 -11.92 -15.38 -13.39
CA ARG A 263 -13.26 -14.81 -13.18
C ARG A 263 -13.44 -14.13 -11.83
N SER A 264 -13.12 -14.83 -10.74
CA SER A 264 -13.32 -14.32 -9.38
C SER A 264 -12.19 -13.40 -8.94
N GLY A 265 -10.98 -13.59 -9.46
CA GLY A 265 -9.78 -12.84 -9.11
C GLY A 265 -9.00 -13.51 -7.98
N ILE A 266 -8.32 -12.71 -7.16
CA ILE A 266 -7.63 -13.15 -5.94
C ILE A 266 -8.08 -12.29 -4.75
N ALA A 267 -8.45 -12.93 -3.64
CA ALA A 267 -8.81 -12.24 -2.41
C ALA A 267 -7.54 -11.91 -1.62
N VAL A 268 -7.28 -10.61 -1.44
CA VAL A 268 -6.08 -10.13 -0.76
C VAL A 268 -6.47 -9.16 0.37
N PRO A 269 -6.05 -9.40 1.63
CA PRO A 269 -6.31 -8.48 2.73
C PRO A 269 -5.71 -7.10 2.50
N ALA A 270 -6.31 -6.07 3.08
CA ALA A 270 -5.69 -4.75 3.13
C ALA A 270 -4.31 -4.86 3.81
N PRO A 271 -3.27 -4.22 3.26
CA PRO A 271 -1.89 -4.40 3.71
C PRO A 271 -1.62 -3.76 5.07
N SER A 272 -2.40 -2.74 5.43
CA SER A 272 -2.35 -2.00 6.68
C SER A 272 -3.73 -1.46 7.01
N VAL A 273 -3.95 -1.18 8.29
CA VAL A 273 -5.10 -0.38 8.75
C VAL A 273 -4.74 1.09 8.53
N ILE A 274 -5.64 1.82 7.87
CA ILE A 274 -5.55 3.27 7.73
C ILE A 274 -6.57 3.88 8.67
N ASP A 275 -6.09 4.64 9.63
CA ASP A 275 -6.93 5.33 10.61
C ASP A 275 -7.00 6.82 10.30
N ASP A 276 -8.11 7.43 10.72
CA ASP A 276 -8.32 8.87 10.66
C ASP A 276 -7.77 9.53 11.92
N TYR A 277 -6.74 10.36 11.77
CA TYR A 277 -6.14 11.13 12.86
C TYR A 277 -6.48 12.62 12.76
N VAL A 278 -6.67 13.23 13.92
CA VAL A 278 -6.57 14.68 14.10
C VAL A 278 -5.39 14.93 15.03
N ILE A 279 -4.24 15.30 14.46
CA ILE A 279 -3.04 15.59 15.23
C ILE A 279 -3.17 17.00 15.80
N THR A 280 -3.42 17.09 17.11
CA THR A 280 -3.50 18.34 17.86
C THR A 280 -2.16 18.69 18.50
N GLY A 281 -1.88 19.99 18.69
CA GLY A 281 -0.64 20.46 19.30
C GLY A 281 0.06 21.51 18.43
N SER A 282 1.18 22.04 18.93
CA SER A 282 2.03 22.94 18.15
C SER A 282 3.01 22.14 17.30
N CYS A 283 3.16 22.47 16.03
CA CYS A 283 4.25 21.92 15.21
C CYS A 283 5.57 22.52 15.66
N VAL A 284 6.45 21.69 16.27
CA VAL A 284 7.74 22.13 16.82
C VAL A 284 8.91 21.85 15.90
N TYR A 285 8.70 21.01 14.88
CA TYR A 285 9.72 20.65 13.91
C TYR A 285 9.05 20.21 12.62
N GLU A 286 9.51 20.75 11.50
CA GLU A 286 9.05 20.38 10.18
C GLU A 286 10.23 20.36 9.21
N LEU A 287 10.30 19.30 8.41
CA LEU A 287 11.30 19.14 7.38
C LEU A 287 10.67 18.49 6.14
N GLU A 288 10.90 19.09 4.97
CA GLU A 288 10.62 18.46 3.69
C GLU A 288 11.94 18.25 2.95
N GLY A 289 12.09 17.11 2.31
CA GLY A 289 13.34 16.74 1.67
C GLY A 289 13.21 15.66 0.62
N ARG A 290 14.38 15.26 0.12
CA ARG A 290 14.54 14.24 -0.92
C ARG A 290 15.44 13.15 -0.40
N PHE A 291 15.14 11.92 -0.79
CA PHE A 291 16.09 10.84 -0.62
C PHE A 291 17.28 11.05 -1.56
N SER A 292 18.50 10.86 -1.06
CA SER A 292 19.71 10.84 -1.88
C SER A 292 19.70 9.67 -2.87
N THR A 293 19.19 8.53 -2.41
CA THR A 293 18.80 7.37 -3.22
C THR A 293 17.34 7.09 -2.94
N PRO A 294 16.45 7.12 -3.96
CA PRO A 294 15.02 6.85 -3.77
C PRO A 294 14.79 5.59 -2.95
N TRP A 295 13.88 5.69 -1.99
CA TRP A 295 13.54 4.55 -1.16
C TRP A 295 12.69 3.57 -1.96
N GLN A 296 13.11 2.32 -2.02
CA GLN A 296 12.44 1.27 -2.77
C GLN A 296 11.89 0.21 -1.81
N GLY A 297 10.67 -0.22 -2.09
CA GLY A 297 10.01 -1.33 -1.44
C GLY A 297 10.44 -2.70 -1.95
N GLU A 298 10.00 -3.73 -1.24
CA GLU A 298 10.26 -5.13 -1.56
C GLU A 298 9.14 -5.73 -2.42
N PRO A 299 9.45 -6.54 -3.45
CA PRO A 299 8.44 -7.23 -4.23
C PRO A 299 7.82 -8.40 -3.45
N CYS A 300 6.53 -8.70 -3.67
CA CYS A 300 5.87 -9.83 -3.01
C CYS A 300 6.49 -11.19 -3.39
N LEU A 301 7.04 -11.29 -4.61
CA LEU A 301 7.92 -12.37 -5.03
C LEU A 301 9.04 -11.80 -5.92
N SER A 302 10.28 -12.03 -5.52
CA SER A 302 11.46 -11.61 -6.28
C SER A 302 11.56 -12.33 -7.63
N SER A 303 11.14 -13.59 -7.70
CA SER A 303 11.11 -14.40 -8.93
C SER A 303 10.21 -13.86 -10.03
N ILE A 304 9.27 -12.96 -9.70
CA ILE A 304 8.28 -12.42 -10.63
C ILE A 304 8.63 -11.00 -11.05
N PHE A 305 9.09 -10.18 -10.11
CA PHE A 305 9.13 -8.72 -10.28
C PHE A 305 10.51 -8.10 -10.16
N GLN A 306 11.54 -8.89 -9.82
CA GLN A 306 12.90 -8.36 -9.65
C GLN A 306 13.83 -8.36 -10.88
N PRO A 307 13.57 -8.94 -12.07
CA PRO A 307 14.71 -9.17 -12.96
C PRO A 307 15.10 -8.02 -13.89
N ALA A 308 14.22 -7.05 -14.18
CA ALA A 308 14.41 -6.27 -15.41
C ALA A 308 14.81 -4.79 -15.23
N TRP A 309 15.01 -4.26 -14.02
CA TRP A 309 15.26 -2.81 -13.92
C TRP A 309 16.11 -2.43 -12.71
N ARG A 310 17.36 -2.90 -12.64
CA ARG A 310 18.34 -2.42 -11.63
C ARG A 310 18.38 -0.88 -11.57
N ASP A 311 18.20 -0.22 -12.71
CA ASP A 311 18.19 1.24 -12.83
C ASP A 311 16.79 1.89 -12.83
N GLN A 312 15.70 1.11 -12.91
CA GLN A 312 14.31 1.62 -12.93
C GLN A 312 13.36 0.70 -12.15
N PRO A 313 13.61 0.46 -10.85
CA PRO A 313 12.90 -0.53 -10.05
C PRO A 313 11.38 -0.30 -9.92
N HIS A 314 10.90 0.88 -10.32
CA HIS A 314 9.48 1.22 -10.41
C HIS A 314 8.79 0.61 -11.64
N ARG A 315 9.52 0.02 -12.59
CA ARG A 315 8.92 -0.61 -13.76
C ARG A 315 8.80 -2.11 -13.52
N GLY A 316 7.56 -2.60 -13.51
CA GLY A 316 7.25 -4.03 -13.46
C GLY A 316 6.95 -4.60 -14.86
N PHE A 317 6.57 -5.88 -14.92
CA PHE A 317 5.88 -6.39 -16.10
C PHE A 317 4.55 -5.64 -16.23
N ALA A 318 4.32 -4.98 -17.37
CA ALA A 318 3.02 -4.39 -17.63
C ALA A 318 1.95 -5.49 -17.68
N LEU A 319 0.92 -5.41 -16.84
CA LEU A 319 -0.29 -6.21 -16.95
C LEU A 319 -1.22 -5.61 -18.03
N THR A 320 -0.66 -5.35 -19.21
CA THR A 320 -1.36 -4.75 -20.35
C THR A 320 -1.39 -5.71 -21.52
N PHE A 321 -2.49 -5.66 -22.28
CA PHE A 321 -2.71 -6.53 -23.43
C PHE A 321 -2.49 -5.81 -24.76
N ASP A 322 -2.21 -4.50 -24.70
CA ASP A 322 -2.04 -3.64 -25.86
C ASP A 322 -0.55 -3.48 -26.23
N ARG A 323 -0.28 -3.72 -27.52
CA ARG A 323 1.02 -3.65 -28.20
C ARG A 323 1.66 -2.28 -28.12
N GLN A 324 0.85 -1.23 -28.14
CA GLN A 324 1.29 0.16 -28.17
C GLN A 324 1.29 0.79 -26.77
N ASP A 325 0.64 0.14 -25.80
CA ASP A 325 0.56 0.53 -24.38
C ASP A 325 1.84 0.24 -23.58
N GLN A 326 2.93 -0.20 -24.22
CA GLN A 326 4.27 -0.17 -23.60
C GLN A 326 4.69 1.25 -23.15
N TYR A 327 3.95 2.28 -23.59
CA TYR A 327 4.18 3.69 -23.30
C TYR A 327 2.97 4.43 -22.71
N THR A 328 1.84 3.76 -22.40
CA THR A 328 0.78 4.44 -21.64
C THR A 328 1.34 4.81 -20.26
N PRO A 329 1.01 6.01 -19.75
CA PRO A 329 1.27 6.32 -18.36
C PRO A 329 0.81 5.17 -17.48
N ASP A 330 1.73 4.63 -16.68
CA ASP A 330 1.33 4.00 -15.43
C ASP A 330 0.36 4.96 -14.75
N THR A 331 -0.85 4.47 -14.51
CA THR A 331 -1.78 5.15 -13.61
C THR A 331 -1.66 4.44 -12.27
N PRO A 332 -1.89 5.12 -11.13
CA PRO A 332 -1.92 4.48 -9.82
C PRO A 332 -2.74 3.18 -9.78
N ALA A 333 -3.83 3.15 -10.55
CA ALA A 333 -4.78 2.04 -10.63
C ALA A 333 -4.33 0.84 -11.50
N ARG A 334 -3.28 1.00 -12.31
CA ARG A 334 -2.78 -0.05 -13.22
C ARG A 334 -1.33 -0.45 -12.95
N SER A 335 -0.60 0.34 -12.17
CA SER A 335 0.81 0.09 -11.90
C SER A 335 0.98 -1.03 -10.89
N VAL A 336 1.73 -2.05 -11.30
CA VAL A 336 2.23 -3.16 -10.46
C VAL A 336 3.65 -2.87 -9.96
N ALA A 337 4.01 -1.60 -9.83
CA ALA A 337 5.30 -1.21 -9.29
C ALA A 337 5.36 -1.50 -7.78
N VAL A 338 6.55 -1.87 -7.30
CA VAL A 338 6.85 -1.81 -5.86
C VAL A 338 6.78 -0.35 -5.37
N ASP A 339 6.67 -0.17 -4.06
CA ASP A 339 6.77 1.16 -3.47
C ASP A 339 8.07 1.85 -3.91
N TYR A 340 7.95 3.12 -4.28
CA TYR A 340 9.08 3.92 -4.72
C TYR A 340 8.87 5.36 -4.29
N TRP A 341 9.66 5.82 -3.31
CA TRP A 341 9.50 7.14 -2.72
C TRP A 341 10.75 8.01 -2.97
N ILE A 342 10.52 9.22 -3.45
CA ILE A 342 11.57 10.16 -3.86
C ILE A 342 11.64 11.33 -2.88
N THR A 343 10.49 11.74 -2.37
CA THR A 343 10.35 12.86 -1.45
C THR A 343 9.75 12.40 -0.13
N PHE A 344 10.07 13.15 0.93
CA PHE A 344 9.49 12.93 2.25
C PHE A 344 9.18 14.27 2.93
N ARG A 345 8.23 14.25 3.86
CA ARG A 345 7.95 15.33 4.80
C ARG A 345 7.80 14.77 6.20
N VAL A 346 8.49 15.37 7.16
CA VAL A 346 8.44 15.04 8.58
C VAL A 346 7.84 16.24 9.31
N ALA A 347 6.86 15.99 10.16
CA ALA A 347 6.30 17.00 11.06
C ALA A 347 6.17 16.41 12.47
N VAL A 348 6.58 17.17 13.49
CA VAL A 348 6.51 16.77 14.90
C VAL A 348 5.64 17.77 15.64
N PHE A 349 4.68 17.24 16.39
CA PHE A 349 3.70 18.02 17.12
C PHE A 349 3.87 17.80 18.62
N LEU A 350 4.06 18.89 19.37
CA LEU A 350 4.03 18.89 20.83
C LEU A 350 2.58 18.87 21.30
N LYS A 351 2.21 17.81 22.01
CA LYS A 351 0.89 17.62 22.62
C LYS A 351 0.80 18.30 23.98
N GLU A 352 -0.42 18.41 24.50
CA GLU A 352 -0.69 19.03 25.81
C GLU A 352 -0.04 18.32 27.00
N ASP A 353 0.12 17.01 26.89
CA ASP A 353 0.77 16.16 27.91
C ASP A 353 2.30 16.24 27.82
N CYS A 354 2.83 17.16 27.01
CA CYS A 354 4.24 17.34 26.68
C CYS A 354 4.90 16.16 25.98
N ASN A 355 4.12 15.16 25.54
CA ASN A 355 4.60 14.14 24.61
C ASN A 355 4.46 14.64 23.17
N TYR A 356 4.97 13.86 22.22
CA TYR A 356 5.02 14.25 20.81
C TYR A 356 4.23 13.28 19.94
N ALA A 357 3.69 13.79 18.84
CA ALA A 357 3.25 12.98 17.72
C ALA A 357 4.15 13.27 16.52
N LEU A 358 4.51 12.24 15.76
CA LEU A 358 5.30 12.37 14.53
C LEU A 358 4.46 11.95 13.33
N GLN A 359 4.45 12.80 12.31
CA GLN A 359 3.91 12.50 11.00
C GLN A 359 5.05 12.39 10.00
N LEU A 360 5.15 11.25 9.32
CA LEU A 360 6.03 11.04 8.17
C LEU A 360 5.16 10.84 6.92
N ARG A 361 5.36 11.67 5.92
CA ARG A 361 4.76 11.51 4.59
C ARG A 361 5.84 11.12 3.60
N LEU A 362 5.62 10.05 2.86
CA LEU A 362 6.44 9.63 1.73
C LEU A 362 5.69 9.92 0.43
N SER A 363 6.41 10.29 -0.62
CA SER A 363 5.82 10.72 -1.88
C SER A 363 6.68 10.31 -3.06
N ASP A 364 6.04 9.89 -4.15
CA ASP A 364 6.70 9.61 -5.42
C ASP A 364 6.79 10.86 -6.31
N VAL A 365 6.22 11.99 -5.90
CA VAL A 365 6.20 13.22 -6.68
C VAL A 365 7.52 13.96 -6.54
N ASP A 366 8.19 14.19 -7.66
CA ASP A 366 9.32 15.12 -7.77
C ASP A 366 8.79 16.54 -8.02
N VAL A 367 8.54 17.27 -6.95
CA VAL A 367 7.99 18.64 -7.00
C VAL A 367 8.91 19.64 -7.73
N ALA A 368 10.21 19.35 -7.87
CA ALA A 368 11.14 20.23 -8.60
C ALA A 368 11.42 19.79 -10.05
N GLY A 369 10.75 18.75 -10.55
CA GLY A 369 10.81 18.34 -11.96
C GLY A 369 12.18 17.87 -12.47
N SER A 370 13.09 17.49 -11.57
CA SER A 370 14.49 17.16 -11.88
C SER A 370 14.70 15.75 -12.42
N MET A 371 13.81 14.79 -12.11
CA MET A 371 13.88 13.42 -12.58
C MET A 371 13.09 13.24 -13.89
N SER A 372 13.66 13.69 -15.01
CA SER A 372 13.03 13.61 -16.34
C SER A 372 12.73 12.19 -16.83
N ARG A 373 13.28 11.15 -16.20
CA ARG A 373 13.08 9.73 -16.55
C ARG A 373 11.94 9.05 -15.79
N TYR A 374 11.37 9.70 -14.79
CA TYR A 374 10.35 9.14 -13.91
C TYR A 374 9.02 9.86 -14.08
N ARG A 375 7.94 9.11 -14.33
CA ARG A 375 6.58 9.65 -14.31
C ARG A 375 5.99 9.37 -12.94
N SER A 376 5.88 10.41 -12.11
CA SER A 376 5.21 10.29 -10.81
C SER A 376 3.76 9.85 -10.99
N LEU A 377 3.34 8.91 -10.14
CA LEU A 377 1.96 8.43 -10.08
C LEU A 377 1.12 9.29 -9.13
N GLY A 378 1.73 10.20 -8.38
CA GLY A 378 1.03 10.97 -7.35
C GLY A 378 0.71 10.12 -6.12
N ARG A 379 1.52 9.09 -5.84
CA ARG A 379 1.34 8.23 -4.67
C ARG A 379 1.89 8.92 -3.44
N TYR A 380 1.13 8.84 -2.35
CA TYR A 380 1.54 9.32 -1.03
C TYR A 380 1.28 8.24 0.02
N ARG A 381 2.17 8.17 1.01
CA ARG A 381 2.00 7.32 2.18
C ARG A 381 2.17 8.18 3.43
N ASN A 382 1.12 8.29 4.25
CA ASN A 382 1.22 8.95 5.55
C ASN A 382 1.41 7.88 6.62
N ILE A 383 2.35 8.14 7.51
CA ILE A 383 2.69 7.32 8.67
C ILE A 383 2.59 8.23 9.89
N VAL A 384 1.95 7.75 10.96
CA VAL A 384 1.82 8.47 12.22
C VAL A 384 2.34 7.62 13.36
N ILE A 385 3.17 8.23 14.21
CA ILE A 385 3.55 7.72 15.52
C ILE A 385 2.90 8.65 16.54
N PRO A 386 1.80 8.22 17.19
CA PRO A 386 0.93 9.13 17.93
C PRO A 386 1.48 9.52 19.31
N ASP A 387 2.41 8.74 19.87
CA ASP A 387 2.91 8.97 21.21
C ASP A 387 4.40 8.66 21.35
N ILE A 388 5.20 9.72 21.26
CA ILE A 388 6.63 9.71 21.52
C ILE A 388 6.85 10.40 22.86
N ALA A 389 7.35 9.64 23.83
CA ALA A 389 7.69 10.16 25.15
C ALA A 389 8.70 11.31 25.03
N ALA A 390 8.52 12.36 25.84
CA ALA A 390 9.33 13.57 25.72
C ALA A 390 10.85 13.35 25.82
N LEU A 391 11.26 12.38 26.62
CA LEU A 391 12.66 12.00 26.82
C LEU A 391 13.27 11.31 25.59
N GLU A 392 12.44 10.67 24.76
CA GLU A 392 12.88 9.88 23.61
C GLU A 392 12.83 10.66 22.28
N LEU A 393 12.32 11.91 22.27
CA LEU A 393 12.15 12.71 21.06
C LEU A 393 13.42 12.79 20.22
N PHE A 394 14.52 13.28 20.82
CA PHE A 394 15.78 13.53 20.10
C PHE A 394 16.40 12.24 19.55
N LYS A 395 16.29 11.14 20.30
CA LYS A 395 16.73 9.82 19.84
C LYS A 395 15.88 9.33 18.66
N THR A 396 14.57 9.52 18.73
CA THR A 396 13.62 9.17 17.66
C THR A 396 13.94 9.95 16.38
N LEU A 397 14.19 11.26 16.50
CA LEU A 397 14.57 12.11 15.37
C LEU A 397 15.94 11.73 14.79
N GLU A 398 16.91 11.37 15.62
CA GLU A 398 18.21 10.89 15.16
C GLU A 398 18.10 9.55 14.41
N THR A 399 17.24 8.65 14.88
CA THR A 399 16.91 7.40 14.19
C THR A 399 16.26 7.68 12.83
N LEU A 400 15.32 8.61 12.75
CA LEU A 400 14.68 9.01 11.49
C LEU A 400 15.67 9.65 10.52
N ARG A 401 16.50 10.58 11.01
CA ARG A 401 17.54 11.28 10.24
C ARG A 401 18.46 10.29 9.53
N LYS A 402 18.95 9.29 10.26
CA LYS A 402 19.81 8.23 9.71
C LYS A 402 19.10 7.44 8.62
N TRP A 403 17.84 7.08 8.83
CA TRP A 403 17.05 6.35 7.84
C TRP A 403 16.78 7.17 6.57
N LEU A 404 16.52 8.48 6.72
CA LEU A 404 16.33 9.42 5.61
C LEU A 404 17.64 9.82 4.91
N GLY A 405 18.81 9.45 5.44
CA GLY A 405 20.11 9.82 4.88
C GLY A 405 20.42 11.33 5.01
N LEU A 406 19.87 12.00 6.02
CA LEU A 406 19.99 13.44 6.22
C LEU A 406 21.29 13.85 6.93
N PRO A 407 21.79 15.09 6.73
CA PRO A 407 22.90 15.63 7.53
C PRO A 407 22.54 15.69 9.02
N GLU A 408 23.54 15.88 9.89
CA GLU A 408 23.32 16.04 11.33
C GLU A 408 22.30 17.16 11.62
N LEU A 409 21.40 16.89 12.58
CA LEU A 409 20.39 17.86 12.99
C LEU A 409 21.05 19.01 13.74
N ASP A 410 20.61 20.24 13.48
CA ASP A 410 20.94 21.37 14.36
C ASP A 410 20.18 21.20 15.68
N LEU A 411 20.83 20.53 16.63
CA LEU A 411 20.26 20.24 17.94
C LEU A 411 20.00 21.50 18.75
N LEU A 412 20.71 22.60 18.50
CA LEU A 412 20.49 23.84 19.22
C LEU A 412 19.20 24.51 18.76
N GLU A 413 19.01 24.60 17.44
CA GLU A 413 17.80 25.14 16.84
C GLU A 413 16.57 24.33 17.25
N LEU A 414 16.63 23.00 17.10
CA LEU A 414 15.53 22.11 17.47
C LEU A 414 15.16 22.22 18.96
N LYS A 415 16.16 22.25 19.85
CA LYS A 415 15.91 22.45 21.30
C LYS A 415 15.30 23.82 21.58
N SER A 416 15.71 24.85 20.86
CA SER A 416 15.14 26.20 20.97
C SER A 416 13.67 26.22 20.57
N GLN A 417 13.31 25.60 19.43
CA GLN A 417 11.93 25.51 18.95
C GLN A 417 11.04 24.73 19.92
N VAL A 418 11.52 23.59 20.42
CA VAL A 418 10.80 22.80 21.42
C VAL A 418 10.59 23.60 22.72
N ALA A 419 11.61 24.33 23.19
CA ALA A 419 11.49 25.15 24.41
C ALA A 419 10.53 26.33 24.24
N GLN A 420 10.50 26.97 23.06
CA GLN A 420 9.58 28.08 22.75
C GLN A 420 8.11 27.67 22.85
N GLU A 421 7.80 26.44 22.47
CA GLU A 421 6.45 25.88 22.56
C GLU A 421 6.15 25.24 23.93
N GLY A 422 7.07 25.36 24.90
CA GLY A 422 6.91 24.84 26.27
C GLY A 422 7.19 23.35 26.42
N GLY A 423 7.86 22.74 25.43
CA GLY A 423 8.26 21.34 25.46
C GLY A 423 9.43 21.06 26.40
N TYR A 424 9.53 19.81 26.85
CA TYR A 424 10.60 19.38 27.74
C TYR A 424 11.93 19.18 26.99
N ILE A 425 13.01 19.76 27.52
CA ILE A 425 14.38 19.57 27.03
C ILE A 425 15.19 18.75 28.04
N PRO A 426 15.60 17.51 27.71
CA PRO A 426 16.41 16.68 28.59
C PRO A 426 17.71 17.37 29.02
N GLY A 427 17.93 17.47 30.34
CA GLY A 427 19.12 18.07 30.95
C GLY A 427 19.14 19.60 31.04
N ALA A 428 18.14 20.30 30.51
CA ALA A 428 18.02 21.75 30.67
C ALA A 428 17.58 22.11 32.10
N ARG A 429 18.12 23.22 32.63
CA ARG A 429 17.66 23.82 33.89
C ARG A 429 16.58 24.85 33.58
N VAL A 430 15.40 24.68 34.15
CA VAL A 430 14.31 25.67 34.08
C VAL A 430 14.54 26.67 35.21
N ILE A 431 14.52 27.97 34.89
CA ILE A 431 14.77 29.08 35.83
C ILE A 431 13.48 29.85 36.05
#